data_AF-A0A9C8A8C2-F1
#
_entry.id   AF-A0A9C8A8C2-F1
#
_cell.length_a   1.000
_cell.length_b   1.000
_cell.length_c   1.000
_cell.angle_alpha   90.00
_cell.angle_beta   90.00
_cell.angle_gamma   90.00
#
_symmetry.space_group_name_H-M   'P 1'
#
loop_
_entity.id
_entity.type
_entity.pdbx_description
1 polymer ?
#
loop_
_entity_poly.entity_id
_entity_poly.type
_entity_poly.pdbx_seq_one_letter_code
_entity_poly.pdbx_strand_id
1 'polypeptide(L)'
;MTFETTISPIVLEPPNPLLIVISGPSGVGKDSVLEEMKSRGLPFHFVITATTRSPRPDEKDGVDYFFLSQDEFARMIDEGELLEYAVVYQDYKGIPKSQVRKALASGKNVIMRIDVQGAETVRKLAKDALMIFLTPQNEEELITRLQNRNTEDNESLKLRIATTRQEYNKIDLFDYIVVNKDEQLSITVDMIEAIIKAEQQRVHQRVVEL
;
A
#
# COMPACT_ATOMS: atom_id res chain seq x y z
N MET A 1 48.90 -35.28 -5.98
CA MET A 1 48.36 -33.92 -5.99
C MET A 1 47.01 -33.96 -5.29
N THR A 2 46.98 -33.58 -4.02
CA THR A 2 45.74 -33.40 -3.25
C THR A 2 45.19 -32.02 -3.61
N PHE A 3 44.06 -31.99 -4.30
CA PHE A 3 43.30 -30.76 -4.48
C PHE A 3 42.57 -30.50 -3.16
N GLU A 4 43.17 -29.70 -2.27
CA GLU A 4 42.42 -29.05 -1.20
C GLU A 4 41.65 -27.88 -1.80
N THR A 5 40.50 -28.18 -2.40
CA THR A 5 39.51 -27.17 -2.74
C THR A 5 38.82 -26.79 -1.44
N THR A 6 39.33 -25.77 -0.75
CA THR A 6 38.59 -25.07 0.31
C THR A 6 37.46 -24.28 -0.36
N ILE A 7 36.39 -24.98 -0.73
CA ILE A 7 35.17 -24.35 -1.22
C ILE A 7 34.51 -23.69 0.00
N SER A 8 34.52 -22.36 0.04
CA SER A 8 33.73 -21.62 1.03
C SER A 8 32.26 -22.06 0.92
N PRO A 9 31.57 -22.32 2.03
CA PRO A 9 30.17 -22.72 1.99
C PRO A 9 29.34 -21.63 1.30
N ILE A 10 28.44 -22.04 0.41
CA ILE A 10 27.47 -21.12 -0.19
C ILE A 10 26.51 -20.70 0.91
N VAL A 11 26.63 -19.45 1.35
CA VAL A 11 25.69 -18.82 2.29
C VAL A 11 24.81 -17.89 1.47
N LEU A 12 23.51 -18.16 1.45
CA LEU A 12 22.53 -17.24 0.88
C LEU A 12 22.11 -16.26 1.97
N GLU A 13 22.30 -14.98 1.70
CA GLU A 13 21.74 -13.94 2.55
C GLU A 13 20.20 -13.94 2.46
N PRO A 14 19.50 -13.55 3.54
CA PRO A 14 18.06 -13.38 3.47
C PRO A 14 17.68 -12.34 2.40
N PRO A 15 16.47 -12.43 1.82
CA PRO A 15 15.99 -11.45 0.84
C PRO A 15 15.99 -10.04 1.43
N ASN A 16 16.20 -9.03 0.58
CA ASN A 16 16.05 -7.65 1.00
C ASN A 16 14.59 -7.39 1.42
N PRO A 17 14.36 -6.54 2.44
CA PRO A 17 13.02 -6.13 2.81
C PRO A 17 12.39 -5.35 1.66
N LEU A 18 11.16 -5.72 1.30
CA LEU A 18 10.40 -5.07 0.25
C LEU A 18 9.61 -3.87 0.80
N LEU A 19 9.56 -2.78 0.03
CA LEU A 19 8.51 -1.78 0.16
C LEU A 19 7.38 -2.13 -0.80
N ILE A 20 6.25 -2.57 -0.27
CA ILE A 20 5.06 -2.96 -1.04
C ILE A 20 4.03 -1.85 -0.98
N VAL A 21 3.58 -1.39 -2.14
CA VAL A 21 2.47 -0.45 -2.27
C VAL A 21 1.25 -1.19 -2.80
N ILE A 22 0.19 -1.22 -2.02
CA ILE A 22 -1.14 -1.66 -2.45
C ILE A 22 -1.96 -0.39 -2.71
N SER A 23 -2.24 -0.11 -3.98
CA SER A 23 -3.06 1.01 -4.42
C SER A 23 -4.11 0.54 -5.42
N GLY A 24 -4.94 1.45 -5.90
CA GLY A 24 -6.06 1.15 -6.79
C GLY A 24 -7.23 2.09 -6.51
N PRO A 25 -8.34 1.97 -7.23
CA PRO A 25 -9.43 2.93 -7.13
C PRO A 25 -10.05 3.00 -5.74
N SER A 26 -10.71 4.10 -5.42
CA SER A 26 -11.51 4.19 -4.19
C SER A 26 -12.61 3.11 -4.19
N GLY A 27 -12.86 2.47 -3.05
CA GLY A 27 -13.89 1.43 -2.93
C GLY A 27 -13.46 0.01 -3.34
N VAL A 28 -12.22 -0.18 -3.81
CA VAL A 28 -11.73 -1.50 -4.24
C VAL A 28 -11.40 -2.49 -3.11
N GLY A 29 -11.55 -2.10 -1.85
CA GLY A 29 -11.33 -2.99 -0.70
C GLY A 29 -9.89 -3.06 -0.17
N LYS A 30 -9.08 -2.00 -0.39
CA LYS A 30 -7.68 -1.96 0.12
C LYS A 30 -7.59 -2.16 1.64
N ASP A 31 -8.48 -1.52 2.40
CA ASP A 31 -8.51 -1.66 3.86
C ASP A 31 -8.85 -3.10 4.28
N SER A 32 -9.87 -3.71 3.66
CA SER A 32 -10.26 -5.10 3.91
C SER A 32 -9.15 -6.11 3.58
N VAL A 33 -8.38 -5.87 2.51
CA VAL A 33 -7.18 -6.68 2.20
C VAL A 33 -6.15 -6.57 3.31
N LEU A 34 -5.85 -5.36 3.80
CA LEU A 34 -4.90 -5.16 4.89
C LEU A 34 -5.37 -5.80 6.20
N GLU A 35 -6.66 -5.69 6.53
CA GLU A 35 -7.27 -6.32 7.70
C GLU A 35 -7.16 -7.85 7.64
N GLU A 36 -7.45 -8.45 6.50
CA GLU A 36 -7.30 -9.89 6.29
C GLU A 36 -5.82 -10.34 6.36
N MET A 37 -4.90 -9.54 5.83
CA MET A 37 -3.46 -9.82 5.99
C MET A 37 -3.02 -9.74 7.47
N LYS A 38 -3.56 -8.79 8.24
CA LYS A 38 -3.32 -8.67 9.69
C LYS A 38 -3.95 -9.83 10.45
N SER A 39 -5.18 -10.24 10.11
CA SER A 39 -5.92 -11.33 10.78
C SER A 39 -5.20 -12.68 10.64
N ARG A 40 -4.55 -12.89 9.49
CA ARG A 40 -3.67 -14.05 9.23
C ARG A 40 -2.33 -14.01 9.96
N GLY A 41 -2.00 -12.91 10.63
CA GLY A 41 -0.73 -12.74 11.33
C GLY A 41 0.47 -12.69 10.38
N LEU A 42 0.30 -12.18 9.15
CA LEU A 42 1.41 -12.08 8.21
C LEU A 42 2.50 -11.14 8.78
N PRO A 43 3.79 -11.52 8.68
CA PRO A 43 4.89 -10.85 9.39
C PRO A 43 5.35 -9.56 8.69
N PHE A 44 4.41 -8.69 8.33
CA PHE A 44 4.66 -7.43 7.64
C PHE A 44 4.50 -6.24 8.60
N HIS A 45 5.23 -5.16 8.32
CA HIS A 45 4.94 -3.88 8.93
C HIS A 45 3.88 -3.15 8.10
N PHE A 46 2.67 -3.03 8.63
CA PHE A 46 1.59 -2.25 8.02
C PHE A 46 1.74 -0.79 8.42
N VAL A 47 1.96 0.08 7.45
CA VAL A 47 2.16 1.51 7.69
C VAL A 47 0.85 2.16 8.10
N ILE A 48 0.88 2.87 9.22
CA ILE A 48 -0.26 3.66 9.70
C ILE A 48 -0.18 5.03 9.03
N THR A 49 -1.23 5.38 8.29
CA THR A 49 -1.31 6.65 7.54
C THR A 49 -1.78 7.77 8.46
N ALA A 50 -1.14 8.93 8.39
CA ALA A 50 -1.63 10.14 9.03
C ALA A 50 -2.76 10.76 8.20
N THR A 51 -3.79 11.30 8.84
CA THR A 51 -4.91 11.95 8.15
C THR A 51 -5.54 13.05 8.98
N THR A 52 -6.10 14.07 8.30
CA THR A 52 -6.85 15.16 8.95
C THR A 52 -8.34 14.90 9.07
N ARG A 53 -8.84 13.80 8.50
CA ARG A 53 -10.26 13.46 8.62
C ARG A 53 -10.57 13.03 10.05
N SER A 54 -11.83 13.16 10.43
CA SER A 54 -12.29 12.57 11.69
C SER A 54 -12.32 11.03 11.63
N PRO A 55 -12.04 10.34 12.75
CA PRO A 55 -12.20 8.89 12.84
C PRO A 55 -13.65 8.47 12.66
N ARG A 56 -13.88 7.30 12.06
CA ARG A 56 -15.18 6.64 12.05
C ARG A 56 -15.43 5.92 13.39
N PRO A 57 -16.68 5.56 13.73
CA PRO A 57 -17.01 4.97 15.03
C PRO A 57 -16.24 3.69 15.38
N ASP A 58 -15.80 2.95 14.38
CA ASP A 58 -15.09 1.66 14.47
C ASP A 58 -13.56 1.79 14.37
N GLU A 59 -13.04 2.98 14.08
CA GLU A 59 -11.61 3.22 13.90
C GLU A 59 -10.92 3.69 15.18
N LYS A 60 -9.65 3.32 15.32
CA LYS A 60 -8.80 3.63 16.47
C LYS A 60 -7.54 4.38 16.03
N ASP A 61 -7.26 5.47 16.74
CA ASP A 61 -6.03 6.24 16.56
C ASP A 61 -4.80 5.39 16.87
N GLY A 62 -3.76 5.54 16.05
CA GLY A 62 -2.52 4.76 16.14
C GLY A 62 -2.69 3.28 15.78
N VAL A 63 -3.82 2.88 15.20
CA VAL A 63 -4.07 1.52 14.68
C VAL A 63 -4.50 1.57 13.23
N ASP A 64 -5.56 2.34 12.93
CA ASP A 64 -6.12 2.46 11.58
C ASP A 64 -5.49 3.65 10.85
N TYR A 65 -5.39 4.78 11.55
CA TYR A 65 -4.74 6.01 11.11
C TYR A 65 -4.13 6.73 12.32
N PHE A 66 -3.21 7.66 12.05
CA PHE A 66 -2.97 8.77 12.98
C PHE A 66 -3.93 9.89 12.63
N PHE A 67 -4.92 10.13 13.49
CA PHE A 67 -5.91 11.18 13.31
C PHE A 67 -5.35 12.48 13.88
N LEU A 68 -5.01 13.40 12.98
CA LEU A 68 -4.33 14.65 13.30
C LEU A 68 -5.23 15.85 13.03
N SER A 69 -5.01 16.94 13.74
CA SER A 69 -5.51 18.25 13.33
C SER A 69 -4.80 18.74 12.06
N GLN A 70 -5.40 19.71 11.36
CA GLN A 70 -4.75 20.34 10.21
C GLN A 70 -3.41 20.99 10.59
N ASP A 71 -3.31 21.61 11.77
CA ASP A 71 -2.08 22.24 12.25
C ASP A 71 -0.97 21.23 12.57
N GLU A 72 -1.32 20.05 13.10
CA GLU A 72 -0.36 18.96 13.28
C GLU A 72 0.13 18.41 11.94
N PHE A 73 -0.78 18.19 10.99
CA PHE A 73 -0.41 17.70 9.67
C PHE A 73 0.47 18.72 8.92
N ALA A 74 0.15 20.01 8.99
CA ALA A 74 0.94 21.08 8.39
C ALA A 74 2.37 21.11 8.97
N ARG A 75 2.52 20.97 10.29
CA ARG A 75 3.84 20.85 10.93
C ARG A 75 4.64 19.67 10.40
N MET A 76 4.02 18.50 10.23
CA MET A 76 4.70 17.33 9.65
C MET A 76 5.17 17.57 8.20
N ILE A 77 4.45 18.37 7.43
CA ILE A 77 4.88 18.79 6.09
C ILE A 77 6.11 19.71 6.21
N ASP A 78 6.03 20.75 7.02
CA ASP A 78 7.08 21.77 7.19
C ASP A 78 8.39 21.16 7.71
N GLU A 79 8.29 20.18 8.61
CA GLU A 79 9.42 19.45 9.18
C GLU A 79 9.92 18.31 8.27
N GLY A 80 9.24 18.06 7.14
CA GLY A 80 9.64 17.04 6.18
C GLY A 80 9.50 15.61 6.73
N GLU A 81 8.55 15.36 7.62
CA GLU A 81 8.34 14.07 8.28
C GLU A 81 7.56 13.05 7.44
N LEU A 82 6.90 13.50 6.38
CA LEU A 82 6.06 12.68 5.51
C LEU A 82 6.82 12.23 4.24
N LEU A 83 6.81 10.93 3.98
CA LEU A 83 7.40 10.32 2.79
C LEU A 83 6.66 10.79 1.54
N GLU A 84 5.34 10.78 1.63
CA GLU A 84 4.41 11.33 0.65
C GLU A 84 3.19 11.87 1.38
N TYR A 85 2.51 12.83 0.77
CA TYR A 85 1.19 13.26 1.18
C TYR A 85 0.35 13.71 -0.02
N ALA A 86 -0.97 13.59 0.11
CA ALA A 86 -1.95 14.00 -0.89
C ALA A 86 -3.24 14.49 -0.22
N VAL A 87 -4.04 15.24 -0.98
CA VAL A 87 -5.41 15.61 -0.59
C VAL A 87 -6.37 14.62 -1.25
N VAL A 88 -7.06 13.83 -0.44
CA VAL A 88 -7.93 12.75 -0.88
C VAL A 88 -9.34 13.02 -0.37
N TYR A 89 -10.25 13.42 -1.26
CA TYR A 89 -11.61 13.84 -0.92
C TYR A 89 -11.67 14.94 0.15
N GLN A 90 -10.83 15.98 -0.01
CA GLN A 90 -10.70 17.16 0.87
C GLN A 90 -9.89 16.94 2.16
N ASP A 91 -9.58 15.71 2.52
CA ASP A 91 -8.73 15.41 3.68
C ASP A 91 -7.28 15.19 3.28
N TYR A 92 -6.35 15.69 4.09
CA TYR A 92 -4.95 15.33 3.94
C TYR A 92 -4.73 13.88 4.38
N LYS A 93 -3.88 13.19 3.63
CA LYS A 93 -3.35 11.87 3.95
C LYS A 93 -1.85 11.87 3.72
N GLY A 94 -1.10 11.25 4.61
CA GLY A 94 0.35 11.22 4.50
C GLY A 94 0.98 10.03 5.19
N ILE A 95 2.18 9.67 4.75
CA ILE A 95 2.91 8.49 5.21
C ILE A 95 4.10 8.93 6.06
N PRO A 96 4.09 8.71 7.39
CA PRO A 96 5.23 9.08 8.24
C PRO A 96 6.51 8.31 7.85
N LYS A 97 7.59 9.02 7.49
CA LYS A 97 8.88 8.43 7.08
C LYS A 97 9.46 7.48 8.11
N SER A 98 9.30 7.83 9.39
CA SER A 98 9.91 7.12 10.51
C SER A 98 9.45 5.66 10.60
N GLN A 99 8.17 5.38 10.33
CA GLN A 99 7.63 4.03 10.33
C GLN A 99 8.26 3.17 9.24
N VAL A 100 8.28 3.70 8.00
CA VAL A 100 8.81 3.01 6.82
C VAL A 100 10.30 2.72 7.00
N ARG A 101 11.10 3.74 7.34
CA ARG A 101 12.55 3.59 7.50
C ARG A 101 12.92 2.62 8.62
N LYS A 102 12.29 2.72 9.79
CA LYS A 102 12.56 1.82 10.91
C LYS A 102 12.21 0.36 10.57
N ALA A 103 11.10 0.14 9.88
CA ALA A 103 10.69 -1.20 9.51
C ALA A 103 11.61 -1.83 8.45
N LEU A 104 11.95 -1.10 7.39
CA LEU A 104 12.93 -1.57 6.40
C LEU A 104 14.29 -1.86 7.03
N ALA A 105 14.81 -0.95 7.86
CA ALA A 105 16.09 -1.15 8.57
C ALA A 105 16.09 -2.36 9.52
N SER A 106 14.91 -2.79 10.00
CA SER A 106 14.75 -3.99 10.82
C SER A 106 14.63 -5.29 10.00
N GLY A 107 14.75 -5.23 8.68
CA GLY A 107 14.61 -6.37 7.78
C GLY A 107 13.16 -6.82 7.55
N LYS A 108 12.17 -5.99 7.91
CA LYS A 108 10.75 -6.31 7.70
C LYS A 108 10.26 -5.74 6.38
N ASN A 109 9.49 -6.54 5.64
CA ASN A 109 8.68 -6.04 4.53
C ASN A 109 7.67 -5.01 5.04
N VAL A 110 7.51 -3.93 4.29
CA VAL A 110 6.63 -2.80 4.63
C VAL A 110 5.46 -2.75 3.65
N ILE A 111 4.24 -2.75 4.15
CA ILE A 111 3.02 -2.58 3.35
C ILE A 111 2.48 -1.17 3.54
N MET A 112 2.42 -0.43 2.44
CA MET A 112 1.77 0.86 2.33
C MET A 112 0.45 0.73 1.56
N ARG A 113 -0.62 1.25 2.15
CA ARG A 113 -1.91 1.39 1.49
C ARG A 113 -2.17 2.86 1.22
N ILE A 114 -2.12 3.25 -0.05
CA ILE A 114 -2.26 4.64 -0.50
C ILE A 114 -3.17 4.71 -1.72
N ASP A 115 -3.56 5.91 -2.12
CA ASP A 115 -4.29 6.11 -3.37
C ASP A 115 -3.33 6.14 -4.57
N VAL A 116 -3.85 6.34 -5.79
CA VAL A 116 -3.01 6.28 -6.99
C VAL A 116 -2.09 7.50 -7.11
N GLN A 117 -2.47 8.65 -6.55
CA GLN A 117 -1.61 9.83 -6.47
C GLN A 117 -0.40 9.59 -5.55
N GLY A 118 -0.63 9.05 -4.36
CA GLY A 118 0.43 8.63 -3.44
C GLY A 118 1.33 7.57 -4.08
N ALA A 119 0.75 6.59 -4.77
CA ALA A 119 1.51 5.55 -5.48
C ALA A 119 2.46 6.13 -6.55
N GLU A 120 2.02 7.13 -7.30
CA GLU A 120 2.87 7.85 -8.25
C GLU A 120 4.05 8.54 -7.56
N THR A 121 3.80 9.15 -6.40
CA THR A 121 4.85 9.80 -5.59
C THR A 121 5.86 8.78 -5.08
N VAL A 122 5.39 7.66 -4.52
CA VAL A 122 6.26 6.57 -4.04
C VAL A 122 7.07 5.98 -5.19
N ARG A 123 6.49 5.76 -6.37
CA ARG A 123 7.24 5.24 -7.52
C ARG A 123 8.41 6.15 -7.92
N LYS A 124 8.27 7.47 -7.79
CA LYS A 124 9.35 8.44 -8.07
C LYS A 124 10.45 8.40 -6.99
N LEU A 125 10.05 8.26 -5.72
CA LEU A 125 10.96 8.25 -4.57
C LEU A 125 11.70 6.92 -4.40
N ALA A 126 10.99 5.80 -4.53
CA ALA A 126 11.45 4.44 -4.38
C ALA A 126 11.15 3.64 -5.66
N LYS A 127 12.02 3.78 -6.66
CA LYS A 127 11.83 3.17 -7.99
C LYS A 127 11.67 1.66 -7.93
N ASP A 128 12.34 1.00 -6.99
CA ASP A 128 12.29 -0.45 -6.80
C ASP A 128 11.14 -0.94 -5.91
N ALA A 129 10.28 -0.04 -5.41
CA ALA A 129 9.09 -0.44 -4.66
C ALA A 129 8.23 -1.42 -5.49
N LEU A 130 7.69 -2.44 -4.82
CA LEU A 130 6.78 -3.41 -5.40
C LEU A 130 5.38 -2.79 -5.45
N MET A 131 4.92 -2.45 -6.65
CA MET A 131 3.67 -1.73 -6.84
C MET A 131 2.56 -2.69 -7.30
N ILE A 132 1.51 -2.83 -6.50
CA ILE A 132 0.36 -3.72 -6.76
C ILE A 132 -0.90 -2.86 -6.92
N PHE A 133 -1.52 -2.95 -8.11
CA PHE A 133 -2.80 -2.33 -8.40
C PHE A 133 -3.95 -3.28 -8.09
N LEU A 134 -4.74 -2.96 -7.08
CA LEU A 134 -5.96 -3.67 -6.71
C LEU A 134 -7.13 -3.13 -7.54
N THR A 135 -7.86 -4.01 -8.20
CA THR A 135 -9.01 -3.68 -9.06
C THR A 135 -10.20 -4.59 -8.75
N PRO A 136 -11.46 -4.17 -8.92
CA PRO A 136 -12.57 -5.12 -9.09
C PRO A 136 -12.48 -5.84 -10.44
N GLN A 137 -13.39 -6.79 -10.68
CA GLN A 137 -13.47 -7.51 -11.95
C GLN A 137 -13.88 -6.59 -13.11
N ASN A 138 -14.71 -5.58 -12.84
CA ASN A 138 -15.19 -4.63 -13.84
C ASN A 138 -15.69 -3.31 -13.18
N GLU A 139 -16.00 -2.31 -14.00
CA GLU A 139 -16.48 -0.99 -13.56
C GLU A 139 -17.84 -1.06 -12.84
N GLU A 140 -18.72 -1.99 -13.24
CA GLU A 140 -20.05 -2.16 -12.65
C GLU A 140 -19.98 -2.62 -11.18
N GLU A 141 -19.10 -3.56 -10.88
CA GLU A 141 -18.80 -3.99 -9.50
C GLU A 141 -18.25 -2.83 -8.67
N LEU A 142 -17.38 -2.00 -9.26
CA LEU A 142 -16.87 -0.82 -8.56
C LEU A 142 -17.98 0.17 -8.20
N ILE A 143 -18.85 0.49 -9.16
CA ILE A 143 -19.98 1.41 -8.96
C ILE A 143 -20.89 0.88 -7.85
N THR A 144 -21.20 -0.42 -7.89
CA THR A 144 -22.02 -1.08 -6.88
C THR A 144 -21.40 -0.96 -5.48
N ARG A 145 -20.08 -1.19 -5.35
CA ARG A 145 -19.36 -1.02 -4.08
C ARG A 145 -19.36 0.42 -3.58
N LEU A 146 -19.25 1.40 -4.47
CA LEU A 146 -19.32 2.82 -4.12
C LEU A 146 -20.72 3.22 -3.65
N GLN A 147 -21.76 2.71 -4.29
CA GLN A 147 -23.16 2.95 -3.90
C GLN A 147 -23.48 2.31 -2.54
N ASN A 148 -23.08 1.06 -2.31
CA ASN A 148 -23.36 0.32 -1.08
C ASN A 148 -22.74 0.94 0.18
N ARG A 149 -21.74 1.81 0.04
CA ARG A 149 -21.19 2.57 1.17
C ARG A 149 -22.17 3.59 1.77
N ASN A 150 -23.35 3.83 1.17
CA ASN A 150 -24.54 4.46 1.77
C ASN A 150 -24.31 5.78 2.55
N THR A 151 -23.23 6.51 2.25
CA THR A 151 -22.78 7.66 3.04
C THR A 151 -22.62 8.93 2.20
N GLU A 152 -23.00 8.91 0.92
CA GLU A 152 -22.64 9.97 -0.02
C GLU A 152 -23.82 10.43 -0.88
N ASP A 153 -23.84 11.72 -1.21
CA ASP A 153 -24.77 12.28 -2.17
C ASP A 153 -24.43 11.88 -3.61
N ASN A 154 -25.38 12.09 -4.53
CA ASN A 154 -25.22 11.71 -5.94
C ASN A 154 -24.05 12.42 -6.65
N GLU A 155 -23.63 13.60 -6.17
CA GLU A 155 -22.54 14.37 -6.80
C GLU A 155 -21.16 13.84 -6.37
N SER A 156 -20.98 13.45 -5.11
CA SER A 156 -19.79 12.75 -4.62
C SER A 156 -19.58 11.43 -5.36
N LEU A 157 -20.66 10.67 -5.61
CA LEU A 157 -20.57 9.42 -6.35
C LEU A 157 -20.08 9.64 -7.80
N LYS A 158 -20.62 10.64 -8.51
CA LYS A 158 -20.17 10.99 -9.87
C LYS A 158 -18.70 11.38 -9.89
N LEU A 159 -18.27 12.20 -8.92
CA LEU A 159 -16.87 12.60 -8.80
C LEU A 159 -15.96 11.38 -8.62
N ARG A 160 -16.35 10.43 -7.76
CA ARG A 160 -15.60 9.19 -7.54
C ARG A 160 -15.47 8.34 -8.80
N ILE A 161 -16.56 8.15 -9.54
CA ILE A 161 -16.56 7.40 -10.79
C ILE A 161 -15.63 8.08 -11.83
N ALA A 162 -15.68 9.40 -11.94
CA ALA A 162 -14.78 10.15 -12.82
C ALA A 162 -13.31 10.00 -12.40
N THR A 163 -13.01 10.11 -11.11
CA THR A 163 -11.66 9.91 -10.55
C THR A 163 -11.14 8.51 -10.83
N THR A 164 -11.96 7.47 -10.65
CA THR A 164 -11.59 6.08 -10.96
C THR A 164 -11.04 5.92 -12.38
N ARG A 165 -11.70 6.51 -13.39
CA ARG A 165 -11.22 6.38 -14.77
C ARG A 165 -9.84 7.01 -14.94
N GLN A 166 -9.56 8.11 -14.26
CA GLN A 166 -8.24 8.72 -14.25
C GLN A 166 -7.21 7.86 -13.51
N GLU A 167 -7.62 7.17 -12.44
CA GLU A 167 -6.79 6.21 -11.70
C GLU A 167 -6.36 5.02 -12.58
N TYR A 168 -7.25 4.49 -13.42
CA TYR A 168 -6.92 3.42 -14.37
C TYR A 168 -5.94 3.86 -15.46
N ASN A 169 -5.92 5.13 -15.87
CA ASN A 169 -4.93 5.64 -16.82
C ASN A 169 -3.49 5.60 -16.27
N LYS A 170 -3.32 5.36 -14.97
CA LYS A 170 -2.03 5.26 -14.30
C LYS A 170 -1.62 3.81 -13.99
N ILE A 171 -2.30 2.82 -14.56
CA ILE A 171 -2.03 1.40 -14.29
C ILE A 171 -0.59 0.99 -14.64
N ASP A 172 0.02 1.65 -15.64
CA ASP A 172 1.41 1.40 -16.06
C ASP A 172 2.46 1.76 -14.99
N LEU A 173 2.06 2.45 -13.91
CA LEU A 173 2.93 2.68 -12.75
C LEU A 173 3.16 1.41 -11.92
N PHE A 174 2.30 0.40 -12.08
CA PHE A 174 2.23 -0.78 -11.24
C PHE A 174 2.91 -1.99 -11.87
N ASP A 175 3.54 -2.81 -11.03
CA ASP A 175 4.22 -4.03 -11.46
C ASP A 175 3.22 -5.19 -11.66
N TYR A 176 2.16 -5.20 -10.84
CA TYR A 176 1.15 -6.25 -10.83
C TYR A 176 -0.26 -5.67 -10.73
N ILE A 177 -1.22 -6.40 -11.30
CA ILE A 177 -2.65 -6.20 -11.08
C ILE A 177 -3.21 -7.38 -10.29
N VAL A 178 -4.02 -7.10 -9.28
CA VAL A 178 -4.73 -8.13 -8.49
C VAL A 178 -6.21 -7.79 -8.49
N VAL A 179 -7.04 -8.76 -8.86
CA VAL A 179 -8.49 -8.61 -8.86
C VAL A 179 -9.04 -8.96 -7.49
N ASN A 180 -9.63 -7.98 -6.80
CA ASN A 180 -10.40 -8.18 -5.59
C ASN A 180 -11.89 -8.33 -5.94
N LYS A 181 -12.33 -9.57 -6.14
CA LYS A 181 -13.73 -9.90 -6.42
C LYS A 181 -14.54 -9.97 -5.14
N ASP A 182 -15.83 -9.64 -5.24
CA ASP A 182 -16.78 -9.81 -4.14
C ASP A 182 -16.72 -11.24 -3.59
N GLU A 183 -16.75 -11.35 -2.25
CA GLU A 183 -16.68 -12.61 -1.50
C GLU A 183 -15.40 -13.45 -1.69
N GLN A 184 -14.39 -12.94 -2.40
CA GLN A 184 -13.12 -13.65 -2.66
C GLN A 184 -11.90 -12.92 -2.05
N LEU A 185 -12.11 -12.25 -0.91
CA LEU A 185 -11.05 -11.54 -0.20
C LEU A 185 -9.87 -12.46 0.14
N SER A 186 -10.14 -13.70 0.54
CA SER A 186 -9.11 -14.68 0.87
C SER A 186 -8.18 -14.98 -0.31
N ILE A 187 -8.76 -15.23 -1.49
CA ILE A 187 -8.02 -15.50 -2.74
C ILE A 187 -7.20 -14.27 -3.15
N THR A 188 -7.75 -13.08 -2.95
CA THR A 188 -7.07 -11.82 -3.21
C THR A 188 -5.79 -11.69 -2.38
N VAL A 189 -5.88 -12.01 -1.09
CA VAL A 189 -4.71 -11.99 -0.18
C VAL A 189 -3.71 -13.09 -0.55
N ASP A 190 -4.16 -14.30 -0.88
CA ASP A 190 -3.29 -15.39 -1.35
C ASP A 190 -2.46 -14.97 -2.57
N MET A 191 -3.09 -14.25 -3.52
CA MET A 191 -2.41 -13.75 -4.71
C MET A 191 -1.33 -12.70 -4.36
N ILE A 192 -1.65 -11.76 -3.47
CA ILE A 192 -0.68 -10.74 -3.01
C ILE A 192 0.49 -11.40 -2.30
N GLU A 193 0.22 -12.37 -1.42
CA GLU A 193 1.27 -13.15 -0.75
C GLU A 193 2.15 -13.91 -1.74
N ALA A 194 1.56 -14.50 -2.78
CA ALA A 194 2.30 -15.21 -3.83
C ALA A 194 3.24 -14.27 -4.59
N ILE A 195 2.76 -13.08 -4.96
CA ILE A 195 3.57 -12.03 -5.60
C ILE A 195 4.74 -11.63 -4.69
N ILE A 196 4.48 -11.35 -3.41
CA ILE A 196 5.52 -10.96 -2.44
C ILE A 196 6.56 -12.08 -2.30
N LYS A 197 6.13 -13.34 -2.14
CA LYS A 197 7.02 -14.49 -2.04
C LYS A 197 7.88 -14.65 -3.29
N ALA A 198 7.30 -14.50 -4.48
CA ALA A 198 8.03 -14.57 -5.74
C ALA A 198 9.07 -13.45 -5.88
N GLU A 199 8.73 -12.22 -5.50
CA GLU A 199 9.63 -11.07 -5.53
C GLU A 199 10.82 -11.24 -4.57
N GLN A 200 10.61 -11.88 -3.42
CA GLN A 200 11.69 -12.25 -2.50
C GLN A 200 12.64 -13.33 -3.05
N GLN A 201 12.27 -14.06 -4.11
CA GLN A 201 13.13 -15.09 -4.73
C GLN A 201 13.90 -14.58 -5.96
N ARG A 202 13.83 -13.28 -6.27
CA ARG A 202 14.56 -12.73 -7.43
C ARG A 202 16.07 -12.85 -7.26
N VAL A 203 16.77 -13.20 -8.34
CA VAL A 203 18.24 -13.13 -8.36
C VAL A 203 18.72 -11.69 -8.17
N HIS A 204 18.05 -10.75 -8.84
CA HIS A 204 18.23 -9.31 -8.63
C HIS A 204 17.11 -8.79 -7.75
N GLN A 205 17.39 -8.76 -6.46
CA GLN A 205 16.49 -8.27 -5.42
C GLN A 205 16.21 -6.77 -5.61
N ARG A 206 14.99 -6.36 -5.27
CA ARG A 206 14.63 -4.94 -5.17
C ARG A 206 15.40 -4.30 -4.01
N VAL A 207 15.88 -3.07 -4.20
CA VAL A 207 16.59 -2.32 -3.16
C VAL A 207 15.93 -0.96 -3.01
N VAL A 208 15.38 -0.69 -1.83
CA VAL A 208 14.70 0.57 -1.54
C VAL A 208 15.54 1.39 -0.59
N GLU A 209 16.02 2.54 -1.08
CA GLU A 209 16.76 3.53 -0.30
C GLU A 209 15.84 4.74 -0.06
N LEU A 210 15.49 5.00 1.21
CA LEU A 210 14.54 6.05 1.62
C LEU A 210 15.04 6.92 2.76
#